data_AF-A0A1E1XKL5-F1
#
_entry.id   AF-A0A1E1XKL5-F1
#
_cell.length_a   1.000
_cell.length_b   1.000
_cell.length_c   1.000
_cell.angle_alpha   90.00
_cell.angle_beta   90.00
_cell.angle_gamma   90.00
#
_symmetry.space_group_name_H-M   'P 1'
#
loop_
_entity.id
_entity.type
_entity.pdbx_description
1 polymer ?
#
loop_
_entity_poly.entity_id
_entity_poly.type
_entity_poly.pdbx_seq_one_letter_code
_entity_poly.pdbx_strand_id
1 'polypeptide(L)'
;KFARTQRRPETPPSAAAPAKCEPVTNAGVRSSSKSSPKSNCVPQSSADGDGILDLQKLVVVEAFNPDDVITTLCRTACANRLRGSFEIESSASGFVCTYMLGYHEIKQAVGDTKPEAKLKAASASLAYLQSVAPTLRYKQRVDGCGPELTKNTLQGPGRGNSLKKITSENIGHKLLKMMGWSGGGIGKEGVGIVDPVMLKETSGRQGLGFSGSTGQMSKNFKTKVHQMLREFSDTVVLQDLVFSPEFDNEERKFMHSVARKYGLKSVSIDGPEGRFLTVRHKLSVHELVDRILASGPTEKYEVVMPGQTNSDES
;
A
#
# COMPACT_ATOMS: atom_id res chain seq x y z
N LYS A 1 -89.09 -35.75 -24.63
CA LYS A 1 -88.87 -36.92 -25.52
C LYS A 1 -87.51 -37.51 -25.17
N PHE A 2 -87.47 -38.77 -24.71
CA PHE A 2 -86.34 -39.72 -24.51
C PHE A 2 -85.04 -39.16 -23.87
N ALA A 3 -84.65 -39.42 -22.62
CA ALA A 3 -84.43 -40.67 -21.87
C ALA A 3 -83.17 -41.48 -22.27
N ARG A 4 -82.36 -41.80 -21.24
CA ARG A 4 -81.33 -42.87 -21.14
C ARG A 4 -80.00 -42.60 -21.89
N THR A 5 -78.81 -42.85 -21.35
CA THR A 5 -78.40 -43.97 -20.47
C THR A 5 -77.09 -43.66 -19.74
N GLN A 6 -77.02 -44.15 -18.51
CA GLN A 6 -75.87 -44.20 -17.60
C GLN A 6 -74.73 -45.10 -18.12
N ARG A 7 -73.49 -44.86 -17.66
CA ARG A 7 -72.68 -45.91 -17.01
C ARG A 7 -71.92 -45.35 -15.81
N ARG A 8 -71.81 -46.27 -14.85
CA ARG A 8 -71.48 -46.20 -13.42
C ARG A 8 -69.97 -46.57 -13.24
N PRO A 9 -69.44 -46.85 -12.03
CA PRO A 9 -68.48 -46.01 -11.32
C PRO A 9 -67.17 -46.76 -10.94
N GLU A 10 -66.46 -46.17 -9.98
CA GLU A 10 -65.14 -46.44 -9.41
C GLU A 10 -64.82 -47.80 -8.74
N THR A 11 -63.51 -47.94 -8.41
CA THR A 11 -62.83 -48.61 -7.26
C THR A 11 -61.92 -49.84 -7.61
N PRO A 12 -60.91 -50.21 -6.77
CA PRO A 12 -59.50 -49.93 -7.06
C PRO A 12 -58.62 -51.23 -6.89
N PRO A 13 -57.45 -51.20 -6.22
CA PRO A 13 -56.13 -51.46 -6.80
C PRO A 13 -55.62 -52.90 -6.59
N SER A 14 -54.60 -53.32 -7.35
CA SER A 14 -53.77 -54.47 -6.98
C SER A 14 -52.32 -54.30 -7.42
N ALA A 15 -51.48 -54.15 -6.39
CA ALA A 15 -50.12 -54.63 -6.20
C ALA A 15 -49.21 -54.87 -7.43
N ALA A 16 -48.17 -54.03 -7.53
CA ALA A 16 -46.83 -54.48 -7.88
C ALA A 16 -45.81 -53.67 -7.06
N ALA A 17 -44.94 -54.39 -6.35
CA ALA A 17 -43.77 -53.87 -5.64
C ALA A 17 -42.54 -54.67 -6.13
N PRO A 18 -41.30 -54.25 -5.85
CA PRO A 18 -40.77 -52.90 -5.75
C PRO A 18 -39.50 -52.72 -6.61
N ALA A 19 -39.20 -51.49 -7.02
CA ALA A 19 -37.85 -51.09 -7.45
C ALA A 19 -37.38 -49.89 -6.61
N LYS A 20 -36.10 -49.92 -6.28
CA LYS A 20 -35.42 -49.24 -5.18
C LYS A 20 -35.28 -47.71 -5.36
N CYS A 21 -35.44 -47.03 -4.22
CA CYS A 21 -34.71 -45.85 -3.72
C CYS A 21 -34.69 -44.56 -4.57
N GLU A 22 -35.57 -43.64 -4.19
CA GLU A 22 -35.41 -42.17 -4.19
C GLU A 22 -34.88 -41.72 -2.80
N PRO A 23 -34.40 -40.47 -2.52
CA PRO A 23 -34.90 -39.23 -3.12
C PRO A 23 -33.92 -38.05 -3.35
N VAL A 24 -34.54 -37.05 -3.96
CA VAL A 24 -34.14 -35.70 -4.34
C VAL A 24 -34.34 -34.70 -3.17
N THR A 25 -33.44 -33.69 -3.06
CA THR A 25 -33.53 -32.34 -2.42
C THR A 25 -33.95 -32.24 -0.93
N ASN A 26 -33.58 -31.25 -0.11
CA ASN A 26 -33.29 -29.83 -0.29
C ASN A 26 -32.65 -29.25 1.01
N ALA A 27 -32.01 -28.08 0.87
CA ALA A 27 -31.78 -27.03 1.90
C ALA A 27 -30.88 -27.28 3.13
N GLY A 28 -29.92 -26.36 3.36
CA GLY A 28 -29.45 -26.00 4.70
C GLY A 28 -27.93 -25.85 4.89
N VAL A 29 -27.50 -24.60 5.05
CA VAL A 29 -26.31 -24.18 5.83
C VAL A 29 -24.92 -24.50 5.25
N ARG A 30 -24.40 -23.60 4.40
CA ARG A 30 -22.95 -23.43 4.24
C ARG A 30 -22.42 -22.60 5.41
N SER A 31 -21.91 -23.28 6.43
CA SER A 31 -21.08 -22.65 7.46
C SER A 31 -19.72 -22.28 6.87
N SER A 32 -19.33 -21.04 7.10
CA SER A 32 -18.08 -20.42 6.66
C SER A 32 -16.91 -21.00 7.47
N SER A 33 -16.14 -21.91 6.89
CA SER A 33 -14.83 -22.27 7.45
C SER A 33 -13.83 -21.15 7.14
N LYS A 34 -13.46 -20.43 8.21
CA LYS A 34 -12.40 -19.43 8.25
C LYS A 34 -11.10 -20.03 7.69
N SER A 35 -10.60 -19.46 6.61
CA SER A 35 -9.29 -19.75 6.07
C SER A 35 -8.21 -19.13 6.97
N SER A 36 -7.43 -19.98 7.62
CA SER A 36 -6.22 -19.59 8.34
C SER A 36 -5.21 -18.96 7.36
N PRO A 37 -4.50 -17.88 7.73
CA PRO A 37 -3.52 -17.27 6.84
C PRO A 37 -2.29 -18.17 6.72
N LYS A 38 -2.04 -18.64 5.49
CA LYS A 38 -0.84 -19.37 5.11
C LYS A 38 0.38 -18.46 5.32
N SER A 39 1.30 -18.89 6.17
CA SER A 39 2.65 -18.34 6.29
C SER A 39 3.44 -18.64 5.02
N ASN A 40 3.27 -17.82 4.00
CA ASN A 40 4.08 -17.88 2.79
C ASN A 40 5.44 -17.22 3.06
N CYS A 41 6.39 -18.00 3.57
CA CYS A 41 7.80 -17.68 3.37
C CYS A 41 8.13 -18.01 1.92
N VAL A 42 8.32 -16.97 1.11
CA VAL A 42 8.86 -17.10 -0.25
C VAL A 42 10.29 -17.65 -0.12
N PRO A 43 10.67 -18.71 -0.84
CA PRO A 43 12.06 -19.11 -0.92
C PRO A 43 12.81 -18.03 -1.71
N GLN A 44 13.70 -17.28 -1.05
CA GLN A 44 14.60 -16.37 -1.73
C GLN A 44 15.84 -17.11 -2.21
N SER A 45 16.29 -16.71 -3.40
CA SER A 45 17.40 -17.23 -4.18
C SER A 45 18.75 -17.15 -3.44
N SER A 46 19.54 -18.19 -3.65
CA SER A 46 20.91 -18.47 -3.20
C SER A 46 21.94 -17.34 -3.45
N ALA A 47 21.95 -16.33 -2.60
CA ALA A 47 23.08 -15.44 -2.43
C ALA A 47 23.34 -15.30 -0.92
N ASP A 48 23.60 -16.44 -0.28
CA ASP A 48 23.88 -16.52 1.14
C ASP A 48 25.27 -15.90 1.38
N GLY A 49 25.33 -14.84 2.21
CA GLY A 49 26.50 -14.67 3.06
C GLY A 49 26.59 -15.92 3.94
N ASP A 50 27.81 -16.33 4.31
CA ASP A 50 28.20 -17.66 4.80
C ASP A 50 27.49 -18.22 6.06
N GLY A 51 26.27 -17.80 6.39
CA GLY A 51 25.50 -18.16 7.58
C GLY A 51 26.15 -17.73 8.90
N ILE A 52 27.28 -17.03 8.81
CA ILE A 52 28.04 -16.47 9.93
C ILE A 52 27.28 -15.27 10.47
N LEU A 53 27.02 -15.30 11.77
CA LEU A 53 26.31 -14.23 12.45
C LEU A 53 27.31 -13.22 13.00
N ASP A 54 27.26 -12.00 12.46
CA ASP A 54 28.02 -10.86 12.98
C ASP A 54 27.10 -10.03 13.90
N LEU A 55 27.23 -10.25 15.22
CA LEU A 55 26.41 -9.57 16.24
C LEU A 55 26.52 -8.05 16.16
N GLN A 56 27.65 -7.51 15.70
CA GLN A 56 27.84 -6.05 15.57
C GLN A 56 27.03 -5.47 14.41
N LYS A 57 26.74 -6.28 13.40
CA LYS A 57 25.92 -5.86 12.25
C LYS A 57 24.46 -6.21 12.41
N LEU A 58 24.11 -7.13 13.30
CA LEU A 58 22.73 -7.57 13.51
C LEU A 58 21.82 -6.40 13.88
N VAL A 59 20.65 -6.32 13.23
CA VAL A 59 19.58 -5.36 13.59
C VAL A 59 18.29 -6.11 13.84
N VAL A 60 17.67 -5.92 15.00
CA VAL A 60 16.32 -6.45 15.31
C VAL A 60 15.27 -5.58 14.62
N VAL A 61 14.25 -6.19 13.99
CA VAL A 61 13.25 -5.43 13.22
C VAL A 61 11.84 -5.67 13.74
N GLU A 62 11.25 -4.64 14.33
CA GLU A 62 9.89 -4.63 14.89
C GLU A 62 8.91 -3.91 13.96
N ALA A 63 7.75 -4.52 13.70
CA ALA A 63 6.70 -3.85 12.93
C ALA A 63 6.00 -2.76 13.75
N PHE A 64 5.27 -1.89 13.03
CA PHE A 64 4.41 -0.88 13.62
C PHE A 64 3.30 -1.46 14.49
N ASN A 65 2.70 -2.57 14.03
CA ASN A 65 1.79 -3.32 14.85
C ASN A 65 2.59 -4.46 15.51
N PRO A 66 2.42 -4.69 16.82
CA PRO A 66 3.04 -5.84 17.46
C PRO A 66 2.49 -7.12 16.82
N ASP A 67 3.33 -7.79 16.03
CA ASP A 67 3.05 -9.10 15.50
C ASP A 67 3.39 -10.18 16.55
N ASP A 68 3.05 -11.43 16.25
CA ASP A 68 3.56 -12.58 17.00
C ASP A 68 5.10 -12.57 17.03
N VAL A 69 5.68 -12.89 18.18
CA VAL A 69 7.13 -12.88 18.47
C VAL A 69 7.90 -13.69 17.41
N ILE A 70 7.32 -14.81 16.98
CA ILE A 70 7.88 -15.68 15.94
C ILE A 70 7.99 -14.92 14.61
N THR A 71 6.99 -14.12 14.26
CA THR A 71 6.99 -13.32 13.03
C THR A 71 8.05 -12.22 13.09
N THR A 72 8.23 -11.58 14.25
CA THR A 72 9.30 -10.59 14.48
C THR A 72 10.69 -11.20 14.31
N LEU A 73 10.92 -12.41 14.83
CA LEU A 73 12.18 -13.14 14.62
C LEU A 73 12.40 -13.51 13.15
N CYS A 74 11.38 -14.01 12.46
CA CYS A 74 11.49 -14.31 11.03
C CYS A 74 11.79 -13.06 10.20
N ARG A 75 11.14 -11.93 10.53
CA ARG A 75 11.41 -10.64 9.89
C ARG A 75 12.85 -10.18 10.14
N THR A 76 13.32 -10.31 11.37
CA THR A 76 14.69 -10.00 11.77
C THR A 76 15.68 -10.87 10.98
N ALA A 77 15.46 -12.18 10.88
CA ALA A 77 16.30 -13.07 10.09
C ALA A 77 16.36 -12.64 8.62
N CYS A 78 15.20 -12.45 7.98
CA CYS A 78 15.11 -12.03 6.58
C CYS A 78 15.75 -10.65 6.33
N ALA A 79 15.57 -9.70 7.26
CA ALA A 79 16.14 -8.35 7.18
C ALA A 79 17.68 -8.36 7.16
N ASN A 80 18.28 -9.27 7.94
CA ASN A 80 19.73 -9.45 8.03
C ASN A 80 20.26 -10.48 7.01
N ARG A 81 19.40 -10.98 6.10
CA ARG A 81 19.74 -12.04 5.12
C ARG A 81 20.27 -13.31 5.79
N LEU A 82 19.73 -13.65 6.95
CA LEU A 82 20.04 -14.87 7.70
C LEU A 82 18.86 -15.83 7.68
N ARG A 83 19.14 -17.12 7.85
CA ARG A 83 18.10 -18.15 7.99
C ARG A 83 17.69 -18.28 9.45
N GLY A 84 16.41 -18.07 9.76
CA GLY A 84 15.84 -18.38 11.07
C GLY A 84 15.17 -19.76 11.06
N SER A 85 15.54 -20.65 11.98
CA SER A 85 14.90 -21.96 12.14
C SER A 85 14.68 -22.33 13.60
N PHE A 86 13.68 -23.17 13.84
CA PHE A 86 13.38 -23.72 15.16
C PHE A 86 13.62 -25.22 15.12
N GLU A 87 14.50 -25.67 16.00
CA GLU A 87 14.77 -27.09 16.22
C GLU A 87 14.00 -27.51 17.47
N ILE A 88 13.23 -28.60 17.38
CA ILE A 88 12.38 -29.08 18.47
C ILE A 88 12.75 -30.52 18.76
N GLU A 89 13.17 -30.76 20.01
CA GLU A 89 13.52 -32.07 20.52
C GLU A 89 12.52 -32.49 21.61
N SER A 90 12.22 -33.78 21.65
CA SER A 90 11.37 -34.36 22.70
C SER A 90 12.26 -34.80 23.86
N SER A 91 12.07 -34.21 25.03
CA SER A 91 12.78 -34.56 26.27
C SER A 91 11.84 -35.22 27.29
N ALA A 92 12.41 -35.84 28.32
CA ALA A 92 11.63 -36.52 29.37
C ALA A 92 10.67 -35.58 30.14
N SER A 93 10.94 -34.27 30.16
CA SER A 93 10.17 -33.24 30.85
C SER A 93 9.36 -32.33 29.93
N GLY A 94 9.17 -32.69 28.64
CA GLY A 94 8.43 -31.89 27.66
C GLY A 94 9.14 -31.72 26.32
N PHE A 95 8.84 -30.64 25.61
CA PHE A 95 9.49 -30.28 24.35
C PHE A 95 10.51 -29.17 24.58
N VAL A 96 11.71 -29.38 24.07
CA VAL A 96 12.78 -28.40 24.10
C VAL A 96 12.88 -27.77 22.71
N CYS A 97 12.77 -26.45 22.62
CA CYS A 97 12.88 -25.73 21.37
C CYS A 97 14.09 -24.80 21.40
N THR A 98 14.95 -24.92 20.40
CA THR A 98 16.13 -24.07 20.18
C THR A 98 15.89 -23.19 18.95
N TYR A 99 16.13 -21.89 19.08
CA TYR A 99 16.09 -20.97 17.95
C TYR A 99 17.48 -20.78 17.37
N MET A 100 17.60 -21.10 16.08
CA MET A 100 18.81 -20.97 15.28
C MET A 100 18.69 -19.73 14.38
N LEU A 101 19.72 -18.89 14.38
CA LEU A 101 19.85 -17.77 13.46
C LEU A 101 21.17 -17.91 12.68
N GLY A 102 21.07 -18.24 11.39
CA GLY A 102 22.20 -18.71 10.61
C GLY A 102 22.68 -20.07 11.13
N TYR A 103 23.95 -20.16 11.51
CA TYR A 103 24.54 -21.33 12.16
C TYR A 103 24.67 -21.20 13.69
N HIS A 104 24.08 -20.17 14.30
CA HIS A 104 24.24 -19.89 15.72
C HIS A 104 22.97 -20.17 16.52
N GLU A 105 23.15 -20.87 17.63
CA GLU A 105 22.14 -21.03 18.69
C GLU A 105 22.00 -19.72 19.46
N ILE A 106 20.78 -19.16 19.48
CA ILE A 106 20.50 -17.90 20.18
C ILE A 106 20.03 -18.20 21.60
N LYS A 107 18.86 -18.86 21.73
CA LYS A 107 18.30 -19.32 23.01
C LYS A 107 17.50 -20.60 22.82
N GLN A 108 17.37 -21.31 23.93
CA GLN A 108 16.56 -22.53 24.07
C GLN A 108 15.52 -22.32 25.17
N ALA A 109 14.35 -22.94 25.03
CA ALA A 109 13.34 -23.00 26.07
C ALA A 109 12.61 -24.34 26.08
N VAL A 110 12.01 -24.66 27.24
CA VAL A 110 11.21 -25.87 27.45
C VAL A 110 9.73 -25.51 27.56
N GLY A 111 8.86 -26.31 26.96
CA GLY A 111 7.40 -26.19 27.11
C GLY A 111 6.71 -27.54 27.09
N ASP A 112 5.51 -27.60 27.64
CA ASP A 112 4.73 -28.85 27.75
C ASP A 112 4.19 -29.30 26.39
N THR A 113 3.98 -28.33 25.50
CA THR A 113 3.56 -28.56 24.11
C THR A 113 4.55 -27.95 23.11
N LYS A 114 4.66 -28.55 21.92
CA LYS A 114 5.49 -28.01 20.81
C LYS A 114 5.25 -26.52 20.51
N PRO A 115 4.00 -26.00 20.38
CA PRO A 115 3.78 -24.58 20.11
C PRO A 115 4.20 -23.69 21.28
N GLU A 116 3.99 -24.13 22.52
CA GLU A 116 4.37 -23.38 23.71
C GLU A 116 5.90 -23.31 23.86
N ALA A 117 6.60 -24.43 23.68
CA ALA A 117 8.06 -24.47 23.67
C ALA A 117 8.63 -23.50 22.61
N LYS A 118 8.02 -23.47 21.41
CA LYS A 118 8.40 -22.56 20.33
C LYS A 118 8.19 -21.09 20.69
N LEU A 119 7.07 -20.74 21.32
CA LEU A 119 6.77 -19.37 21.74
C LEU A 119 7.71 -18.91 22.87
N LYS A 120 7.98 -19.78 23.86
CA LYS A 120 8.95 -19.52 24.94
C LYS A 120 10.37 -19.34 24.39
N ALA A 121 10.79 -20.19 23.45
CA ALA A 121 12.11 -20.07 22.82
C ALA A 121 12.21 -18.78 21.98
N ALA A 122 11.13 -18.43 21.26
CA ALA A 122 11.06 -17.20 20.49
C ALA A 122 11.16 -15.95 21.38
N SER A 123 10.40 -15.90 22.48
CA SER A 123 10.43 -14.75 23.41
C SER A 123 11.78 -14.61 24.10
N ALA A 124 12.37 -15.71 24.59
CA ALA A 124 13.71 -15.69 25.17
C ALA A 124 14.77 -15.22 24.15
N SER A 125 14.67 -15.69 22.90
CA SER A 125 15.56 -15.28 21.82
C SER A 125 15.42 -13.80 21.49
N LEU A 126 14.19 -13.30 21.36
CA LEU A 126 13.95 -11.89 21.04
C LEU A 126 14.50 -10.97 22.14
N ALA A 127 14.24 -11.29 23.40
CA ALA A 127 14.75 -10.52 24.55
C ALA A 127 16.29 -10.48 24.57
N TYR A 128 16.93 -11.61 24.27
CA TYR A 128 18.39 -11.65 24.16
C TYR A 128 18.90 -10.79 22.99
N LEU A 129 18.29 -10.89 21.80
CA LEU A 129 18.72 -10.10 20.64
C LEU A 129 18.54 -8.60 20.88
N GLN A 130 17.45 -8.18 21.52
CA GLN A 130 17.22 -6.77 21.90
C GLN A 130 18.26 -6.25 22.92
N SER A 131 18.82 -7.13 23.74
CA SER A 131 19.87 -6.75 24.71
C SER A 131 21.26 -6.57 24.09
N VAL A 132 21.50 -7.18 22.92
CA VAL A 132 22.82 -7.21 22.27
C VAL A 132 22.87 -6.34 21.01
N ALA A 133 21.76 -6.22 20.28
CA ALA A 133 21.68 -5.57 18.98
C ALA A 133 20.71 -4.37 18.98
N PRO A 134 20.96 -3.35 18.12
CA PRO A 134 20.02 -2.25 17.93
C PRO A 134 18.70 -2.75 17.34
N THR A 135 17.60 -2.16 17.81
CA THR A 135 16.24 -2.49 17.38
C THR A 135 15.67 -1.38 16.52
N LEU A 136 15.41 -1.66 15.25
CA LEU A 136 14.68 -0.78 14.33
C LEU A 136 13.17 -1.00 14.49
N ARG A 137 12.48 0.03 14.98
CA ARG A 137 11.03 0.05 15.18
C ARG A 137 10.34 0.95 14.16
N TYR A 138 9.25 0.45 13.59
CA TYR A 138 8.41 1.21 12.67
C TYR A 138 7.33 1.94 13.47
N LYS A 139 7.21 3.25 13.35
CA LYS A 139 6.22 4.08 14.06
C LYS A 139 4.94 4.33 13.28
N GLN A 140 4.98 4.19 11.96
CA GLN A 140 3.82 4.31 11.07
C GLN A 140 4.09 3.66 9.72
N ARG A 141 3.05 3.55 8.88
CA ARG A 141 3.16 2.94 7.54
C ARG A 141 3.77 3.87 6.49
N VAL A 142 3.55 5.17 6.61
CA VAL A 142 3.94 6.22 5.66
C VAL A 142 4.49 7.38 6.48
N ASP A 143 5.55 8.05 6.00
CA ASP A 143 5.97 9.33 6.57
C ASP A 143 4.90 10.39 6.27
N GLY A 144 4.22 10.89 7.30
CA GLY A 144 3.10 11.84 7.16
C GLY A 144 3.54 13.25 6.73
N CYS A 145 4.84 13.56 6.81
CA CYS A 145 5.40 14.89 6.56
C CYS A 145 6.00 15.09 5.15
N GLY A 146 5.91 14.09 4.26
CA GLY A 146 6.38 14.27 2.87
C GLY A 146 5.51 15.31 2.13
N PRO A 147 6.09 16.24 1.34
CA PRO A 147 5.29 17.17 0.56
C PRO A 147 4.39 16.40 -0.40
N GLU A 148 3.08 16.55 -0.26
CA GLU A 148 2.12 15.92 -1.15
C GLU A 148 2.25 16.52 -2.55
N LEU A 149 2.62 15.69 -3.51
CA LEU A 149 2.73 16.07 -4.90
C LEU A 149 1.36 15.97 -5.56
N THR A 150 0.72 17.11 -5.76
CA THR A 150 -0.53 17.24 -6.51
C THR A 150 -0.30 17.35 -8.01
N LYS A 151 -1.37 17.18 -8.79
CA LYS A 151 -1.31 17.27 -10.25
C LYS A 151 -0.85 18.65 -10.73
N ASN A 152 -1.17 19.69 -9.98
CA ASN A 152 -0.77 21.08 -10.25
C ASN A 152 0.76 21.25 -10.23
N THR A 153 1.44 20.64 -9.27
CA THR A 153 2.91 20.66 -9.18
C THR A 153 3.56 20.01 -10.41
N LEU A 154 2.98 18.89 -10.87
CA LEU A 154 3.48 18.10 -12.00
C LEU A 154 3.02 18.57 -13.38
N GLN A 155 2.00 19.42 -13.48
CA GLN A 155 1.60 20.05 -14.74
C GLN A 155 2.24 21.44 -14.92
N GLY A 156 2.86 21.97 -13.85
CA GLY A 156 3.38 23.34 -13.80
C GLY A 156 2.25 24.30 -13.47
N PRO A 157 2.50 25.61 -13.41
CA PRO A 157 1.42 26.49 -13.77
C PRO A 157 1.00 25.98 -15.14
N GLY A 158 -0.20 25.40 -15.23
CA GLY A 158 -0.81 25.26 -16.52
C GLY A 158 -0.76 26.64 -17.18
N ARG A 159 -1.32 26.73 -18.37
CA ARG A 159 -2.06 27.96 -18.62
C ARG A 159 -3.26 28.01 -17.65
N GLY A 160 -3.02 28.04 -16.35
CA GLY A 160 -3.91 28.69 -15.41
C GLY A 160 -4.01 30.08 -15.98
N ASN A 161 -5.17 30.33 -16.59
CA ASN A 161 -5.58 31.59 -17.13
C ASN A 161 -5.59 32.62 -15.98
N SER A 162 -4.42 33.03 -15.52
CA SER A 162 -4.16 34.41 -15.18
C SER A 162 -4.24 35.19 -16.49
N LEU A 163 -5.44 35.19 -17.08
CA LEU A 163 -5.83 36.07 -18.17
C LEU A 163 -5.73 37.45 -17.58
N LYS A 164 -4.53 38.05 -17.77
CA LYS A 164 -4.29 39.46 -17.54
C LYS A 164 -5.46 40.20 -18.18
N LYS A 165 -6.11 41.07 -17.40
CA LYS A 165 -7.15 42.00 -17.88
C LYS A 165 -6.70 42.53 -19.24
N ILE A 166 -7.56 42.44 -20.27
CA ILE A 166 -7.21 42.86 -21.63
C ILE A 166 -6.70 44.31 -21.53
N THR A 167 -5.41 44.48 -21.81
CA THR A 167 -4.75 45.78 -21.69
C THR A 167 -5.24 46.71 -22.78
N SER A 168 -5.20 48.02 -22.53
CA SER A 168 -5.73 49.03 -23.46
C SER A 168 -5.01 49.10 -24.81
N GLU A 169 -3.84 48.48 -24.89
CA GLU A 169 -3.03 48.35 -26.10
C GLU A 169 -3.53 47.26 -27.06
N ASN A 170 -4.36 46.33 -26.58
CA ASN A 170 -4.93 45.25 -27.39
C ASN A 170 -5.83 45.80 -28.50
N ILE A 171 -5.71 45.23 -29.70
CA ILE A 171 -6.42 45.68 -30.91
C ILE A 171 -7.94 45.63 -30.70
N GLY A 172 -8.47 44.61 -30.04
CA GLY A 172 -9.89 44.49 -29.73
C GLY A 172 -10.39 45.58 -28.78
N HIS A 173 -9.59 45.94 -27.77
CA HIS A 173 -9.92 47.03 -26.85
C HIS A 173 -9.96 48.39 -27.57
N LYS A 174 -9.02 48.64 -28.48
CA LYS A 174 -8.99 49.85 -29.32
C LYS A 174 -10.20 49.91 -30.25
N LEU A 175 -10.54 48.79 -30.89
CA LEU A 175 -11.69 48.70 -31.79
C LEU A 175 -13.00 48.97 -31.04
N LEU A 176 -13.20 48.36 -29.86
CA LEU A 176 -14.38 48.61 -29.03
C LEU A 176 -14.49 50.09 -28.63
N LYS A 177 -13.38 50.72 -28.22
CA LYS A 177 -13.35 52.17 -27.94
C LYS A 177 -13.72 53.02 -29.15
N MET A 178 -13.21 52.67 -30.33
CA MET A 178 -13.54 53.37 -31.58
C MET A 178 -15.03 53.24 -31.95
N MET A 179 -15.67 52.15 -31.53
CA MET A 179 -17.11 51.92 -31.71
C MET A 179 -17.96 52.54 -30.59
N GLY A 180 -17.38 53.39 -29.72
CA GLY A 180 -18.09 54.12 -28.68
C GLY A 180 -18.22 53.37 -27.35
N TRP A 181 -17.53 52.24 -27.14
CA TRP A 181 -17.51 51.58 -25.84
C TRP A 181 -16.65 52.37 -24.85
N SER A 182 -17.28 52.93 -23.82
CA SER A 182 -16.65 53.72 -22.76
C SER A 182 -16.18 52.89 -21.55
N GLY A 183 -16.44 51.57 -21.56
CA GLY A 183 -16.17 50.65 -20.45
C GLY A 183 -17.44 49.99 -19.91
N GLY A 184 -17.29 49.03 -19.01
CA GLY A 184 -18.42 48.25 -18.47
C GLY A 184 -18.88 47.12 -19.41
N GLY A 185 -20.07 46.59 -19.15
CA GLY A 185 -20.62 45.44 -19.87
C GLY A 185 -21.05 45.79 -21.30
N ILE A 186 -20.75 44.92 -22.26
CA ILE A 186 -21.24 45.08 -23.64
C ILE A 186 -22.73 44.70 -23.71
N GLY A 187 -23.60 45.67 -24.02
CA GLY A 187 -25.05 45.47 -24.16
C GLY A 187 -25.84 46.78 -24.11
N LYS A 188 -27.14 46.72 -24.36
CA LYS A 188 -28.06 47.87 -24.20
C LYS A 188 -27.95 48.37 -22.75
N GLU A 189 -27.66 49.65 -22.57
CA GLU A 189 -27.51 50.32 -21.26
C GLU A 189 -26.39 49.76 -20.37
N GLY A 190 -25.38 49.07 -20.93
CA GLY A 190 -24.21 48.62 -20.16
C GLY A 190 -24.45 47.38 -19.28
N VAL A 191 -25.58 46.70 -19.46
CA VAL A 191 -26.02 45.50 -18.67
C VAL A 191 -25.20 44.24 -19.00
N GLY A 192 -24.16 44.34 -19.83
CA GLY A 192 -23.32 43.21 -20.18
C GLY A 192 -22.41 42.75 -19.04
N ILE A 193 -21.71 41.65 -19.29
CA ILE A 193 -20.71 41.11 -18.37
C ILE A 193 -19.47 42.01 -18.38
N VAL A 194 -19.16 42.64 -17.24
CA VAL A 194 -18.03 43.57 -17.06
C VAL A 194 -16.71 42.82 -16.89
N ASP A 195 -16.74 41.76 -16.08
CA ASP A 195 -15.57 40.93 -15.81
C ASP A 195 -15.51 39.77 -16.80
N PRO A 196 -14.35 39.48 -17.40
CA PRO A 196 -14.22 38.40 -18.36
C PRO A 196 -14.79 37.09 -17.79
N VAL A 197 -15.64 36.40 -18.56
CA VAL A 197 -16.28 35.15 -18.13
C VAL A 197 -15.19 34.16 -17.76
N MET A 198 -15.08 33.87 -16.47
CA MET A 198 -14.11 32.93 -15.94
C MET A 198 -14.44 31.54 -16.47
N LEU A 199 -13.49 30.93 -17.18
CA LEU A 199 -13.58 29.52 -17.53
C LEU A 199 -13.49 28.74 -16.21
N LYS A 200 -14.64 28.25 -15.73
CA LYS A 200 -14.65 27.23 -14.69
C LYS A 200 -14.04 25.98 -15.32
N GLU A 201 -12.80 25.65 -14.95
CA GLU A 201 -12.15 24.43 -15.40
C GLU A 201 -13.05 23.24 -15.01
N THR A 202 -13.77 22.70 -15.99
CA THR A 202 -14.44 21.41 -15.83
C THR A 202 -13.40 20.38 -16.26
N SER A 203 -12.66 19.86 -15.29
CA SER A 203 -11.82 18.69 -15.49
C SER A 203 -12.67 17.58 -16.10
N GLY A 204 -12.49 17.28 -17.39
CA GLY A 204 -13.12 16.13 -18.05
C GLY A 204 -14.10 16.43 -19.20
N ARG A 205 -14.43 17.70 -19.53
CA ARG A 205 -15.25 18.00 -20.73
C ARG A 205 -14.36 18.32 -21.93
N GLN A 206 -13.94 17.30 -22.65
CA GLN A 206 -13.24 17.45 -23.94
C GLN A 206 -14.28 17.72 -25.04
N GLY A 207 -14.14 18.83 -25.77
CA GLY A 207 -15.06 19.22 -26.84
C GLY A 207 -14.93 18.36 -28.10
N LEU A 208 -15.96 18.37 -28.94
CA LEU A 208 -15.92 17.82 -30.30
C LEU A 208 -14.77 18.47 -31.10
N GLY A 209 -13.82 17.67 -31.57
CA GLY A 209 -12.62 18.13 -32.28
C GLY A 209 -11.34 18.16 -31.44
N PHE A 210 -11.37 17.79 -30.16
CA PHE A 210 -10.14 17.61 -29.38
C PHE A 210 -9.36 16.38 -29.87
N SER A 211 -8.33 16.59 -30.69
CA SER A 211 -7.39 15.55 -31.14
C SER A 211 -6.25 15.28 -30.14
N GLY A 212 -6.36 15.81 -28.92
CA GLY A 212 -5.53 15.38 -27.82
C GLY A 212 -5.96 13.97 -27.43
N SER A 213 -5.40 12.98 -28.11
CA SER A 213 -5.45 11.55 -27.81
C SER A 213 -6.05 11.24 -26.44
N THR A 214 -7.35 10.96 -26.43
CA THR A 214 -8.11 10.56 -25.26
C THR A 214 -7.44 9.31 -24.67
N GLY A 215 -6.72 9.48 -23.56
CA GLY A 215 -5.92 8.41 -22.92
C GLY A 215 -4.40 8.59 -22.99
N GLN A 216 -3.88 9.67 -23.59
CA GLN A 216 -2.44 9.92 -23.62
C GLN A 216 -2.05 10.99 -22.60
N MET A 217 -1.46 10.52 -21.52
CA MET A 217 -0.70 11.27 -20.53
C MET A 217 0.12 12.41 -21.17
N SER A 218 -0.08 13.65 -20.69
CA SER A 218 0.62 14.85 -21.18
C SER A 218 2.13 14.67 -21.20
N LYS A 219 2.80 15.10 -22.30
CA LYS A 219 4.26 15.06 -22.42
C LYS A 219 4.97 15.83 -21.29
N ASN A 220 4.37 16.94 -20.85
CA ASN A 220 4.90 17.74 -19.75
C ASN A 220 4.88 16.97 -18.43
N PHE A 221 3.78 16.26 -18.15
CA PHE A 221 3.69 15.40 -16.98
C PHE A 221 4.78 14.32 -17.00
N LYS A 222 4.93 13.61 -18.13
CA LYS A 222 5.94 12.55 -18.25
C LYS A 222 7.35 13.08 -17.96
N THR A 223 7.67 14.22 -18.54
CA THR A 223 8.98 14.88 -18.38
C THR A 223 9.21 15.28 -16.92
N LYS A 224 8.20 15.87 -16.27
CA LYS A 224 8.30 16.29 -14.88
C LYS A 224 8.41 15.14 -13.89
N VAL A 225 7.63 14.08 -14.07
CA VAL A 225 7.77 12.86 -13.26
C VAL A 225 9.17 12.26 -13.42
N HIS A 226 9.71 12.25 -14.64
CA HIS A 226 11.08 11.79 -14.88
C HIS A 226 12.14 12.64 -14.19
N GLN A 227 11.97 13.96 -14.19
CA GLN A 227 12.88 14.89 -13.55
C GLN A 227 12.81 14.75 -12.02
N MET A 228 11.61 14.85 -11.45
CA MET A 228 11.37 14.74 -10.01
C MET A 228 11.91 13.43 -9.43
N LEU A 229 11.61 12.29 -10.06
CA LEU A 229 12.07 10.99 -9.57
C LEU A 229 13.57 10.76 -9.77
N ARG A 230 14.21 11.47 -10.71
CA ARG A 230 15.67 11.46 -10.86
C ARG A 230 16.34 12.26 -9.74
N GLU A 231 15.89 13.49 -9.55
CA GLU A 231 16.41 14.37 -8.48
C GLU A 231 16.21 13.72 -7.10
N PHE A 232 15.06 13.08 -6.89
CA PHE A 232 14.81 12.30 -5.70
C PHE A 232 15.73 11.08 -5.59
N SER A 233 16.02 10.35 -6.69
CA SER A 233 16.95 9.22 -6.62
C SER A 233 18.38 9.62 -6.26
N ASP A 234 18.78 10.85 -6.59
CA ASP A 234 20.12 11.37 -6.29
C ASP A 234 20.23 11.87 -4.84
N THR A 235 19.14 12.44 -4.31
CA THR A 235 19.07 12.93 -2.92
C THR A 235 18.56 11.83 -1.99
N VAL A 236 19.44 10.93 -1.56
CA VAL A 236 19.04 9.84 -0.66
C VAL A 236 18.53 10.42 0.66
N VAL A 237 17.20 10.41 0.84
CA VAL A 237 16.50 10.87 2.04
C VAL A 237 15.73 9.73 2.70
N LEU A 238 15.47 9.86 4.01
CA LEU A 238 14.70 8.86 4.76
C LEU A 238 13.18 9.01 4.58
N GLN A 239 12.73 10.18 4.13
CA GLN A 239 11.31 10.52 3.98
C GLN A 239 10.74 9.93 2.68
N ASP A 240 9.51 9.44 2.75
CA ASP A 240 8.76 9.02 1.57
C ASP A 240 8.27 10.22 0.74
N LEU A 241 8.35 10.10 -0.59
CA LEU A 241 7.70 11.00 -1.53
C LEU A 241 6.24 10.57 -1.73
N VAL A 242 5.29 11.43 -1.38
CA VAL A 242 3.85 11.14 -1.43
C VAL A 242 3.20 11.85 -2.62
N PHE A 243 2.48 11.10 -3.46
CA PHE A 243 1.70 11.60 -4.58
C PHE A 243 0.21 11.55 -4.24
N SER A 244 -0.48 12.64 -4.51
CA SER A 244 -1.91 12.83 -4.24
C SER A 244 -2.81 11.75 -4.87
N PRO A 245 -3.98 11.43 -4.29
CA PRO A 245 -4.94 10.48 -4.88
C PRO A 245 -5.57 10.97 -6.20
N GLU A 246 -5.33 12.23 -6.62
CA GLU A 246 -5.79 12.83 -7.87
C GLU A 246 -5.29 12.12 -9.15
N PHE A 247 -4.27 11.27 -9.04
CA PHE A 247 -3.71 10.55 -10.18
C PHE A 247 -4.52 9.32 -10.58
N ASP A 248 -4.82 9.21 -11.88
CA ASP A 248 -5.53 8.05 -12.40
C ASP A 248 -4.65 6.77 -12.39
N ASN A 249 -5.24 5.64 -12.78
CA ASN A 249 -4.55 4.35 -12.79
C ASN A 249 -3.39 4.30 -13.80
N GLU A 250 -3.55 4.90 -14.98
CA GLU A 250 -2.51 4.93 -16.02
C GLU A 250 -1.35 5.85 -15.60
N GLU A 251 -1.65 7.00 -15.00
CA GLU A 251 -0.68 7.93 -14.43
C GLU A 251 0.14 7.23 -13.33
N ARG A 252 -0.53 6.51 -12.42
CA ARG A 252 0.15 5.74 -11.37
C ARG A 252 0.99 4.60 -11.92
N LYS A 253 0.49 3.87 -12.92
CA LYS A 253 1.27 2.81 -13.59
C LYS A 253 2.52 3.38 -14.24
N PHE A 254 2.42 4.55 -14.87
CA PHE A 254 3.56 5.26 -15.41
C PHE A 254 4.55 5.67 -14.31
N MET A 255 4.10 6.31 -13.23
CA MET A 255 4.95 6.70 -12.10
C MET A 255 5.66 5.49 -11.47
N HIS A 256 4.97 4.37 -11.28
CA HIS A 256 5.56 3.10 -10.85
C HIS A 256 6.68 2.62 -11.79
N SER A 257 6.47 2.71 -13.11
CA SER A 257 7.47 2.33 -14.11
C SER A 257 8.72 3.21 -14.04
N VAL A 258 8.54 4.52 -13.85
CA VAL A 258 9.64 5.49 -13.76
C VAL A 258 10.41 5.31 -12.44
N ALA A 259 9.71 5.15 -11.32
CA ALA A 259 10.33 4.88 -10.03
C ALA A 259 11.19 3.61 -10.08
N ARG A 260 10.67 2.53 -10.69
CA ARG A 260 11.44 1.28 -10.87
C ARG A 260 12.70 1.51 -11.71
N LYS A 261 12.61 2.33 -12.78
CA LYS A 261 13.74 2.66 -13.66
C LYS A 261 14.88 3.36 -12.90
N TYR A 262 14.55 4.21 -11.93
CA TYR A 262 15.54 4.88 -11.07
C TYR A 262 15.88 4.11 -9.79
N GLY A 263 15.52 2.82 -9.71
CA GLY A 263 15.85 1.98 -8.55
C GLY A 263 15.03 2.26 -7.29
N LEU A 264 14.03 3.14 -7.35
CA LEU A 264 13.17 3.48 -6.22
C LEU A 264 12.11 2.41 -5.98
N LYS A 265 11.62 2.32 -4.74
CA LYS A 265 10.50 1.47 -4.35
C LYS A 265 9.23 2.30 -4.36
N SER A 266 8.23 1.88 -5.13
CA SER A 266 6.95 2.57 -5.24
C SER A 266 5.80 1.67 -4.79
N VAL A 267 4.88 2.19 -3.99
CA VAL A 267 3.73 1.45 -3.42
C VAL A 267 2.49 2.34 -3.44
N SER A 268 1.41 1.85 -4.05
CA SER A 268 0.09 2.48 -3.93
C SER A 268 -0.58 2.01 -2.63
N ILE A 269 -1.09 2.94 -1.82
CA ILE A 269 -1.69 2.67 -0.51
C ILE A 269 -3.13 3.19 -0.53
N ASP A 270 -4.05 2.42 0.06
CA ASP A 270 -5.45 2.84 0.26
C ASP A 270 -5.51 3.90 1.38
N GLY A 271 -6.00 5.10 1.05
CA GLY A 271 -6.26 6.18 1.99
C GLY A 271 -7.75 6.54 2.09
N PRO A 272 -8.13 7.45 3.00
CA PRO A 272 -9.52 7.85 3.20
C PRO A 272 -10.14 8.55 1.97
N GLU A 273 -9.35 9.35 1.26
CA GLU A 273 -9.77 10.11 0.07
C GLU A 273 -9.54 9.35 -1.24
N GLY A 274 -9.02 8.12 -1.16
CA GLY A 274 -8.68 7.29 -2.31
C GLY A 274 -7.27 6.72 -2.22
N ARG A 275 -6.87 5.99 -3.26
CA ARG A 275 -5.53 5.40 -3.35
C ARG A 275 -4.49 6.44 -3.74
N PHE A 276 -3.50 6.64 -2.90
CA PHE A 276 -2.36 7.51 -3.17
C PHE A 276 -1.09 6.69 -3.43
N LEU A 277 -0.09 7.29 -4.07
CA LEU A 277 1.17 6.60 -4.42
C LEU A 277 2.30 7.13 -3.54
N THR A 278 3.10 6.22 -2.97
CA THR A 278 4.31 6.56 -2.22
C THR A 278 5.55 6.04 -2.94
N VAL A 279 6.63 6.81 -2.93
CA VAL A 279 7.92 6.44 -3.51
C VAL A 279 9.03 6.65 -2.48
N ARG A 280 9.93 5.68 -2.34
CA ARG A 280 11.01 5.70 -1.35
C ARG A 280 12.29 5.05 -1.87
N HIS A 281 13.41 5.35 -1.22
CA HIS A 281 14.68 4.69 -1.50
C HIS A 281 14.67 3.22 -1.06
N LYS A 282 15.40 2.39 -1.78
CA LYS A 282 15.69 1.01 -1.37
C LYS A 282 16.93 1.03 -0.48
N LEU A 283 16.71 1.23 0.81
CA LEU A 283 17.76 1.13 1.82
C LEU A 283 17.75 -0.27 2.42
N SER A 284 18.94 -0.83 2.62
CA SER A 284 19.11 -1.99 3.49
C SER A 284 18.81 -1.61 4.94
N VAL A 285 18.53 -2.60 5.78
CA VAL A 285 18.20 -2.35 7.19
C VAL A 285 19.38 -1.69 7.91
N HIS A 286 20.62 -2.07 7.59
CA HIS A 286 21.82 -1.43 8.14
C HIS A 286 21.97 0.02 7.70
N GLU A 287 21.87 0.31 6.40
CA GLU A 287 21.94 1.69 5.89
C GLU A 287 20.85 2.59 6.48
N LEU A 288 19.68 2.02 6.74
CA LEU A 288 18.57 2.73 7.38
C LEU A 288 18.91 3.07 8.84
N VAL A 289 19.44 2.11 9.61
CA VAL A 289 19.89 2.34 10.99
C VAL A 289 21.00 3.38 11.04
N ASP A 290 22.04 3.25 10.21
CA ASP A 290 23.17 4.19 10.18
C ASP A 290 22.70 5.62 9.90
N ARG A 291 21.75 5.77 8.96
CA ARG A 291 21.17 7.08 8.66
C ARG A 291 20.34 7.63 9.80
N ILE A 292 19.51 6.81 10.45
CA ILE A 292 18.71 7.26 11.59
C ILE A 292 19.61 7.66 12.77
N LEU A 293 20.70 6.93 13.01
CA LEU A 293 21.69 7.29 14.02
C LEU A 293 22.40 8.61 13.68
N ALA A 294 22.64 8.89 12.39
CA ALA A 294 23.27 10.14 11.95
C ALA A 294 22.31 11.34 11.91
N SER A 295 21.05 11.16 11.48
CA SER A 295 20.08 12.25 11.28
C SER A 295 19.08 12.42 12.41
N GLY A 296 18.98 11.44 13.31
CA GLY A 296 17.91 11.34 14.30
C GLY A 296 16.69 10.53 13.82
N PRO A 297 15.77 10.20 14.75
CA PRO A 297 14.56 9.44 14.46
C PRO A 297 13.66 10.19 13.47
N THR A 298 12.98 9.45 12.61
CA THR A 298 11.94 9.99 11.72
C THR A 298 10.56 9.68 12.27
N GLU A 299 9.52 10.25 11.66
CA GLU A 299 8.15 9.92 12.05
C GLU A 299 7.82 8.45 11.81
N LYS A 300 8.45 7.81 10.82
CA LYS A 300 8.25 6.39 10.47
C LYS A 300 9.20 5.42 11.12
N TYR A 301 10.42 5.85 11.46
CA TYR A 301 11.46 4.95 11.95
C TYR A 301 12.10 5.47 13.24
N GLU A 302 12.30 4.56 14.17
CA GLU A 302 13.06 4.78 15.39
C GLU A 302 14.06 3.65 15.60
N VAL A 303 15.22 3.98 16.17
CA VAL A 303 16.23 3.00 16.56
C VAL A 303 16.36 3.04 18.07
N VAL A 304 16.15 1.90 18.71
CA VAL A 304 16.37 1.68 20.15
C VAL A 304 17.71 0.98 20.31
N MET A 305 18.60 1.58 21.10
CA MET A 305 19.93 1.02 21.37
C MET A 305 19.84 -0.16 22.36
N PRO A 306 20.74 -1.15 22.25
CA PRO A 306 20.74 -2.29 23.16
C PRO A 306 20.86 -1.85 24.61
N GLY A 307 20.01 -2.39 25.49
CA GLY A 307 19.96 -2.05 26.91
C GLY A 307 19.06 -0.86 27.28
N GLN A 308 18.46 -0.16 26.31
CA GLN A 308 17.37 0.78 26.55
C GLN A 308 16.03 0.04 26.41
N THR A 309 15.61 -0.66 27.46
CA THR A 309 14.23 -1.14 27.55
C THR A 309 13.33 0.07 27.78
N ASN A 310 12.48 0.42 26.81
CA ASN A 310 11.50 1.50 26.96
C ASN A 310 10.62 1.23 28.17
N SER A 311 10.81 2.05 29.19
CA SER A 311 9.97 2.17 30.38
C SER A 311 8.67 2.90 30.04
N ASP A 312 7.83 2.30 29.19
CA ASP A 312 6.47 2.77 28.88
C ASP A 312 5.42 1.69 29.20
N GLU A 313 5.65 0.92 30.27
CA GLU A 313 4.58 0.27 31.02
C GLU A 313 4.53 0.92 32.42
N SER A 314 3.59 1.86 32.59
CA SER A 314 3.11 2.37 33.88
C SER A 314 1.64 2.71 33.75
#